data_AF-A0A381Q0K4-F1
#
_entry.id   AF-A0A381Q0K4-F1
#
_cell.length_a   1.000
_cell.length_b   1.000
_cell.length_c   1.000
_cell.angle_alpha   90.00
_cell.angle_beta   90.00
_cell.angle_gamma   90.00
#
_symmetry.space_group_name_H-M   'P 1'
#
loop_
_entity.id
_entity.type
_entity.pdbx_description
1 polymer ?
#
loop_
_entity_poly.entity_id
_entity_poly.type
_entity_poly.pdbx_seq_one_letter_code
_entity_poly.pdbx_strand_id
1 'polypeptide(L)'
;VTERQVVVPTGLDGVPTEHGDFNVQGPSVLRCPTWLPDPPGTYLLYFAHHRGASIRLAAAEHPTGPWHLVSTDVLHMDDAAPALPVDHPNRHVASPDVQVDNAGRTLRMTFHGHASPEAAGHLPSWGIYPVYDQHTLVATSSDGRRFTPLADGPAISPSYHRGFAWDGWWYGLSMPSQLVRSADGATGYEYGPTLFDDPEIRHSGVLVDGNRLRIWFTRAGDAPERILEAWVDLRGDWMTWTPTEPVEVLRPVEPWEGADRPVEPTVRGPAFQPQNGLRDPFVFDDGEERWLFYAAAGEFALGVTRLPDPS
;
A
#
# COMPACT_ATOMS: atom_id res chain seq x y z
N VAL A 1 17.96 -16.29 11.63
CA VAL A 1 17.74 -15.04 10.88
C VAL A 1 16.82 -15.38 9.74
N THR A 2 15.63 -14.81 9.70
CA THR A 2 14.70 -15.04 8.58
C THR A 2 15.33 -14.47 7.32
N GLU A 3 15.36 -15.27 6.25
CA GLU A 3 15.93 -14.83 4.98
C GLU A 3 15.17 -13.60 4.46
N ARG A 4 15.91 -12.58 4.02
CA ARG A 4 15.36 -11.37 3.42
C ARG A 4 15.89 -11.27 2.00
N GLN A 5 15.00 -11.07 1.03
CA GLN A 5 15.40 -10.90 -0.36
C GLN A 5 14.92 -9.56 -0.89
N VAL A 6 15.76 -8.95 -1.72
CA VAL A 6 15.37 -7.81 -2.53
C VAL A 6 14.57 -8.31 -3.73
N VAL A 7 13.38 -7.75 -3.94
CA VAL A 7 12.47 -8.12 -5.04
C VAL A 7 12.44 -7.07 -6.14
N VAL A 8 12.58 -5.79 -5.80
CA VAL A 8 12.77 -4.70 -6.76
C VAL A 8 13.98 -3.87 -6.31
N PRO A 9 15.19 -4.15 -6.82
CA PRO A 9 16.37 -3.37 -6.46
C PRO A 9 16.38 -2.00 -7.14
N THR A 10 17.18 -1.07 -6.61
CA THR A 10 17.57 0.13 -7.35
C THR A 10 18.21 -0.30 -8.66
N GLY A 11 17.72 0.24 -9.78
CA GLY A 11 18.26 -0.06 -11.11
C GLY A 11 17.78 -1.37 -11.72
N LEU A 12 16.67 -1.96 -11.23
CA LEU A 12 15.98 -3.03 -11.97
C LEU A 12 15.66 -2.55 -13.40
N ASP A 13 16.06 -3.34 -14.39
CA ASP A 13 15.89 -3.00 -15.81
C ASP A 13 14.43 -2.67 -16.14
N GLY A 14 14.23 -1.54 -16.83
CA GLY A 14 12.93 -1.06 -17.28
C GLY A 14 12.12 -0.28 -16.24
N VAL A 15 12.51 -0.26 -14.96
CA VAL A 15 11.82 0.57 -13.96
C VAL A 15 12.20 2.05 -14.18
N PRO A 16 11.24 2.93 -14.51
CA PRO A 16 11.55 4.30 -14.88
C PRO A 16 11.89 5.16 -13.65
N THR A 17 12.81 6.10 -13.86
CA THR A 17 12.99 7.26 -12.99
C THR A 17 11.96 8.33 -13.36
N GLU A 18 11.40 9.02 -12.38
CA GLU A 18 10.43 10.09 -12.59
C GLU A 18 10.87 11.33 -11.82
N HIS A 19 10.67 12.51 -12.40
CA HIS A 19 11.19 13.77 -11.85
C HIS A 19 12.72 13.80 -11.61
N GLY A 20 13.47 12.93 -12.27
CA GLY A 20 14.93 12.79 -12.12
C GLY A 20 15.36 11.83 -11.01
N ASP A 21 14.42 11.20 -10.30
CA ASP A 21 14.70 10.33 -9.16
C ASP A 21 14.23 8.89 -9.39
N PHE A 22 14.92 7.93 -8.80
CA PHE A 22 14.43 6.56 -8.65
C PHE A 22 13.62 6.47 -7.36
N ASN A 23 12.44 5.85 -7.43
CA ASN A 23 11.62 5.54 -6.26
C ASN A 23 10.70 4.37 -6.56
N VAL A 24 10.55 3.48 -5.57
CA VAL A 24 9.63 2.35 -5.57
C VAL A 24 8.98 2.21 -4.20
N GLN A 25 7.66 2.16 -4.17
CA GLN A 25 6.90 2.26 -2.93
C GLN A 25 5.51 1.62 -3.05
N GLY A 26 4.87 1.36 -1.91
CA GLY A 26 3.54 0.77 -1.83
C GLY A 26 3.39 -0.57 -2.54
N PRO A 27 4.14 -1.62 -2.15
CA PRO A 27 3.93 -2.96 -2.71
C PRO A 27 2.49 -3.42 -2.45
N SER A 28 1.92 -4.11 -3.44
CA SER A 28 0.67 -4.87 -3.33
C SER A 28 0.82 -6.15 -4.12
N VAL A 29 0.83 -7.28 -3.40
CA VAL A 29 1.13 -8.60 -3.95
C VAL A 29 -0.11 -9.48 -3.90
N LEU A 30 -0.37 -10.19 -4.98
CA LEU A 30 -1.42 -11.21 -5.02
C LEU A 30 -0.98 -12.40 -5.86
N ARG A 31 -1.50 -13.58 -5.51
CA ARG A 31 -1.43 -14.74 -6.40
C ARG A 31 -2.32 -14.50 -7.61
N CYS A 32 -1.78 -14.73 -8.80
CA CYS A 32 -2.48 -14.50 -10.04
C CYS A 32 -3.79 -15.31 -10.05
N PRO A 33 -4.96 -14.66 -10.21
CA PRO A 33 -6.23 -15.36 -10.21
C PRO A 33 -6.30 -16.32 -11.39
N THR A 34 -6.90 -17.49 -11.20
CA THR A 34 -7.02 -18.53 -12.24
C THR A 34 -7.89 -18.12 -13.43
N TRP A 35 -8.70 -17.08 -13.27
CA TRP A 35 -9.54 -16.52 -14.31
C TRP A 35 -8.87 -15.38 -15.11
N LEU A 36 -7.68 -14.92 -14.69
CA LEU A 36 -6.98 -13.84 -15.36
C LEU A 36 -6.47 -14.32 -16.73
N PRO A 37 -6.72 -13.59 -17.82
CA PRO A 37 -6.18 -13.95 -19.13
C PRO A 37 -4.67 -13.75 -19.19
N ASP A 38 -3.97 -14.70 -19.85
CA ASP A 38 -2.54 -14.60 -20.19
C ASP A 38 -1.65 -14.20 -18.99
N PRO A 39 -1.64 -15.00 -17.91
CA PRO A 39 -0.99 -14.64 -16.65
C PRO A 39 0.53 -14.49 -16.85
N PRO A 40 1.13 -13.35 -16.46
CA PRO A 40 2.57 -13.14 -16.62
C PRO A 40 3.45 -13.93 -15.64
N GLY A 41 2.84 -14.50 -14.60
CA GLY A 41 3.49 -15.38 -13.63
C GLY A 41 2.53 -15.80 -12.52
N THR A 42 3.00 -16.64 -11.60
CA THR A 42 2.19 -17.12 -10.47
C THR A 42 1.81 -16.00 -9.49
N TYR A 43 2.70 -15.01 -9.29
CA TYR A 43 2.47 -13.87 -8.40
C TYR A 43 2.59 -12.56 -9.17
N LEU A 44 1.74 -11.61 -8.82
CA LEU A 44 1.72 -10.25 -9.34
C LEU A 44 2.10 -9.27 -8.23
N LEU A 45 2.92 -8.28 -8.56
CA LEU A 45 3.32 -7.18 -7.68
C LEU A 45 2.98 -5.86 -8.36
N TYR A 46 2.07 -5.12 -7.74
CA TYR A 46 1.77 -3.74 -8.07
C TYR A 46 2.55 -2.81 -7.15
N PHE A 47 3.16 -1.78 -7.72
CA PHE A 47 3.94 -0.79 -6.98
C PHE A 47 4.01 0.51 -7.77
N ALA A 48 4.46 1.59 -7.13
CA ALA A 48 4.49 2.90 -7.76
C ALA A 48 5.76 3.67 -7.40
N HIS A 49 5.97 4.79 -8.10
CA HIS A 49 6.84 5.86 -7.64
C HIS A 49 6.01 6.80 -6.75
N HIS A 50 6.55 7.27 -5.63
CA HIS A 50 5.84 8.09 -4.63
C HIS A 50 5.12 9.30 -5.24
N ARG A 51 5.74 9.90 -6.26
CA ARG A 51 5.19 11.04 -7.03
C ARG A 51 5.02 10.71 -8.51
N GLY A 52 4.78 9.44 -8.85
CA GLY A 52 4.80 8.97 -10.22
C GLY A 52 3.49 9.19 -10.98
N ALA A 53 3.58 9.22 -12.30
CA ALA A 53 2.44 9.31 -13.20
C ALA A 53 1.66 7.99 -13.29
N SER A 54 2.28 6.85 -12.97
CA SER A 54 1.68 5.53 -13.20
C SER A 54 1.97 4.48 -12.13
N ILE A 55 1.01 3.57 -11.98
CA ILE A 55 1.19 2.31 -11.26
C ILE A 55 1.86 1.28 -12.19
N ARG A 56 2.75 0.48 -11.62
CA ARG A 56 3.60 -0.50 -12.32
C ARG A 56 3.22 -1.91 -11.91
N LEU A 57 3.54 -2.89 -12.76
CA LEU A 57 3.30 -4.31 -12.56
C LEU A 57 4.58 -5.11 -12.80
N ALA A 58 4.93 -5.95 -11.85
CA ALA A 58 5.93 -7.02 -11.99
C ALA A 58 5.31 -8.39 -11.73
N ALA A 59 5.96 -9.46 -12.19
CA ALA A 59 5.53 -10.83 -11.94
C ALA A 59 6.69 -11.75 -11.55
N ALA A 60 6.37 -12.83 -10.84
CA ALA A 60 7.32 -13.86 -10.42
C ALA A 60 6.63 -15.23 -10.26
N GLU A 61 7.44 -16.29 -10.23
CA GLU A 61 6.96 -17.65 -9.92
C GLU A 61 7.03 -18.00 -8.44
N HIS A 62 7.66 -17.14 -7.63
CA HIS A 62 7.79 -17.32 -6.18
C HIS A 62 7.75 -15.94 -5.50
N PRO A 63 7.22 -15.80 -4.26
CA PRO A 63 7.16 -14.51 -3.56
C PRO A 63 8.54 -13.83 -3.41
N THR A 64 9.59 -14.63 -3.35
CA THR A 64 10.99 -14.18 -3.25
C THR A 64 11.63 -13.81 -4.59
N GLY A 65 10.90 -13.93 -5.69
CA GLY A 65 11.39 -13.70 -7.04
C GLY A 65 12.05 -14.92 -7.70
N PRO A 66 12.81 -14.71 -8.80
CA PRO A 66 13.12 -13.41 -9.39
C PRO A 66 11.86 -12.72 -9.94
N TRP A 67 11.76 -11.42 -9.68
CA TRP A 67 10.69 -10.58 -10.21
C TRP A 67 11.15 -9.92 -11.51
N HIS A 68 10.25 -9.85 -12.50
CA HIS A 68 10.49 -9.16 -13.76
C HIS A 68 9.39 -8.15 -14.01
N LEU A 69 9.76 -7.01 -14.60
CA LEU A 69 8.82 -5.96 -14.94
C LEU A 69 7.93 -6.39 -16.12
N VAL A 70 6.62 -6.23 -15.95
CA VAL A 70 5.59 -6.62 -16.93
C VAL A 70 4.99 -5.39 -17.60
N SER A 71 4.74 -4.33 -16.83
CA SER A 71 4.23 -3.05 -17.33
C SER A 71 4.68 -1.92 -16.40
N THR A 72 4.97 -0.76 -16.98
CA THR A 72 5.20 0.49 -16.24
C THR A 72 3.94 1.34 -16.09
N ASP A 73 2.85 0.93 -16.72
CA ASP A 73 1.68 1.77 -16.90
C ASP A 73 0.38 0.94 -16.90
N VAL A 74 0.02 0.41 -15.73
CA VAL A 74 -1.27 -0.30 -15.57
C VAL A 74 -2.42 0.61 -15.15
N LEU A 75 -2.09 1.79 -14.64
CA LEU A 75 -3.02 2.88 -14.32
C LEU A 75 -2.24 4.18 -14.42
N HIS A 76 -2.58 5.04 -15.39
CA HIS A 76 -1.97 6.36 -15.53
C HIS A 76 -2.84 7.40 -14.81
N MET A 77 -2.22 8.45 -14.25
CA MET A 77 -2.94 9.55 -13.59
C MET A 77 -3.95 10.26 -14.52
N ASP A 78 -3.72 10.19 -15.84
CA ASP A 78 -4.63 10.70 -16.88
C ASP A 78 -5.97 9.98 -16.93
N ASP A 79 -5.97 8.68 -16.68
CA ASP A 79 -7.19 7.86 -16.67
C ASP A 79 -8.11 8.21 -15.49
N ALA A 80 -7.58 8.88 -14.46
CA ALA A 80 -8.31 9.30 -13.27
C ALA A 80 -8.90 10.72 -13.36
N ALA A 81 -8.79 11.40 -14.50
CA ALA A 81 -9.47 12.69 -14.70
C ALA A 81 -11.00 12.50 -14.82
N PRO A 82 -11.82 13.45 -14.33
CA PRO A 82 -11.45 14.71 -13.68
C PRO A 82 -11.19 14.58 -12.18
N ALA A 83 -11.41 13.41 -11.58
CA ALA A 83 -11.28 13.19 -10.14
C ALA A 83 -9.87 13.52 -9.63
N LEU A 84 -8.83 13.24 -10.42
CA LEU A 84 -7.50 13.83 -10.30
C LEU A 84 -7.31 14.94 -11.34
N PRO A 85 -7.34 16.23 -10.96
CA PRO A 85 -7.28 17.35 -11.91
C PRO A 85 -5.99 17.35 -12.74
N VAL A 86 -6.13 17.58 -14.05
CA VAL A 86 -5.01 17.56 -15.00
C VAL A 86 -3.96 18.64 -14.77
N ASP A 87 -4.36 19.73 -14.12
CA ASP A 87 -3.57 20.92 -13.83
C ASP A 87 -3.04 20.94 -12.39
N HIS A 88 -3.29 19.90 -11.59
CA HIS A 88 -2.78 19.84 -10.23
C HIS A 88 -1.23 19.72 -10.22
N PRO A 89 -0.49 20.62 -9.53
CA PRO A 89 0.98 20.69 -9.63
C PRO A 89 1.70 19.45 -9.06
N ASN A 90 1.04 18.74 -8.13
CA ASN A 90 1.54 17.49 -7.55
C ASN A 90 0.73 16.28 -8.03
N ARG A 91 0.14 16.31 -9.22
CA ARG A 91 -0.66 15.17 -9.72
C ARG A 91 0.19 13.90 -9.79
N HIS A 92 -0.33 12.79 -9.27
CA HIS A 92 0.29 11.46 -9.29
C HIS A 92 -0.75 10.39 -8.97
N VAL A 93 -0.38 9.14 -9.17
CA VAL A 93 -1.06 7.96 -8.61
C VAL A 93 -0.04 7.09 -7.87
N ALA A 94 -0.34 6.67 -6.65
CA ALA A 94 0.59 5.88 -5.84
C ALA A 94 -0.10 4.96 -4.81
N SER A 95 0.72 4.15 -4.14
CA SER A 95 0.34 3.17 -3.10
C SER A 95 -0.85 2.29 -3.48
N PRO A 96 -0.72 1.47 -4.55
CA PRO A 96 -1.79 0.55 -4.92
C PRO A 96 -2.04 -0.46 -3.78
N ASP A 97 -3.32 -0.82 -3.60
CA ASP A 97 -3.79 -1.99 -2.85
C ASP A 97 -4.75 -2.76 -3.75
N VAL A 98 -4.35 -3.93 -4.23
CA VAL A 98 -5.10 -4.71 -5.20
C VAL A 98 -5.72 -5.93 -4.54
N GLN A 99 -7.04 -6.01 -4.62
CA GLN A 99 -7.86 -7.09 -4.08
C GLN A 99 -8.52 -7.88 -5.21
N VAL A 100 -8.68 -9.18 -4.98
CA VAL A 100 -9.26 -10.11 -5.96
C VAL A 100 -10.72 -10.38 -5.62
N ASP A 101 -11.64 -9.98 -6.50
CA ASP A 101 -13.01 -10.48 -6.51
C ASP A 101 -13.11 -11.68 -7.46
N ASN A 102 -13.05 -12.89 -6.87
CA ASN A 102 -13.15 -14.13 -7.63
C ASN A 102 -14.54 -14.39 -8.20
N ALA A 103 -15.60 -13.93 -7.53
CA ALA A 103 -16.97 -14.14 -7.97
C ALA A 103 -17.28 -13.26 -9.18
N GLY A 104 -16.91 -11.98 -9.10
CA GLY A 104 -17.05 -11.00 -10.18
C GLY A 104 -15.94 -11.07 -11.23
N ARG A 105 -14.92 -11.93 -11.06
CA ARG A 105 -13.73 -12.01 -11.92
C ARG A 105 -13.13 -10.64 -12.22
N THR A 106 -12.96 -9.87 -11.16
CA THR A 106 -12.50 -8.48 -11.22
C THR A 106 -11.40 -8.27 -10.19
N LEU A 107 -10.37 -7.54 -10.58
CA LEU A 107 -9.40 -6.97 -9.66
C LEU A 107 -9.87 -5.57 -9.29
N ARG A 108 -9.83 -5.24 -8.00
CA ARG A 108 -10.10 -3.91 -7.48
C ARG A 108 -8.81 -3.34 -6.94
N MET A 109 -8.38 -2.20 -7.45
CA MET A 109 -7.26 -1.43 -6.93
C MET A 109 -7.79 -0.21 -6.19
N THR A 110 -7.39 -0.04 -4.94
CA THR A 110 -7.40 1.29 -4.33
C THR A 110 -6.04 1.94 -4.57
N PHE A 111 -6.05 3.24 -4.83
CA PHE A 111 -4.85 4.05 -5.09
C PHE A 111 -5.13 5.47 -4.61
N HIS A 112 -4.11 6.30 -4.44
CA HIS A 112 -4.33 7.69 -4.02
C HIS A 112 -3.68 8.72 -4.95
N GLY A 113 -4.17 9.95 -4.82
CA GLY A 113 -3.62 11.15 -5.43
C GLY A 113 -4.29 12.40 -4.86
N HIS A 114 -3.96 13.57 -5.40
CA HIS A 114 -4.62 14.82 -5.04
C HIS A 114 -5.95 14.95 -5.78
N ALA A 115 -7.02 14.53 -5.11
CA ALA A 115 -8.37 14.54 -5.67
C ALA A 115 -8.99 15.95 -5.71
N SER A 116 -9.87 16.19 -6.69
CA SER A 116 -10.62 17.43 -6.81
C SER A 116 -11.60 17.62 -5.65
N PRO A 117 -12.04 18.86 -5.36
CA PRO A 117 -13.10 19.11 -4.38
C PRO A 117 -14.40 18.36 -4.68
N GLU A 118 -14.74 18.15 -5.95
CA GLU A 118 -15.92 17.38 -6.35
C GLU A 118 -15.78 15.89 -5.97
N ALA A 119 -14.59 15.33 -6.15
CA ALA A 119 -14.31 13.92 -5.83
C ALA A 119 -14.17 13.70 -4.31
N ALA A 120 -13.55 14.62 -3.58
CA ALA A 120 -13.11 14.39 -2.20
C ALA A 120 -13.66 15.37 -1.16
N GLY A 121 -14.36 16.44 -1.54
CA GLY A 121 -14.79 17.50 -0.62
C GLY A 121 -15.78 17.07 0.47
N HIS A 122 -16.30 15.85 0.40
CA HIS A 122 -17.12 15.24 1.44
C HIS A 122 -16.30 14.51 2.52
N LEU A 123 -15.00 14.30 2.29
CA LEU A 123 -14.09 13.64 3.21
C LEU A 123 -13.37 14.67 4.09
N PRO A 124 -13.04 14.31 5.35
CA PRO A 124 -12.16 15.12 6.19
C PRO A 124 -10.77 15.27 5.55
N SER A 125 -10.27 16.50 5.60
CA SER A 125 -8.91 16.84 5.21
C SER A 125 -7.93 16.53 6.33
N TRP A 126 -6.71 16.15 5.94
CA TRP A 126 -5.60 15.81 6.82
C TRP A 126 -4.91 17.06 7.39
N GLY A 127 -5.68 17.99 7.96
CA GLY A 127 -5.34 19.40 8.22
C GLY A 127 -4.07 19.70 9.03
N ILE A 128 -3.40 18.69 9.62
CA ILE A 128 -2.06 18.79 10.21
C ILE A 128 -0.98 18.90 9.12
N TYR A 129 -1.18 18.27 7.95
CA TYR A 129 -0.29 18.32 6.81
C TYR A 129 -1.05 18.62 5.51
N PRO A 130 -1.47 19.87 5.28
CA PRO A 130 -2.31 20.24 4.14
C PRO A 130 -1.66 19.99 2.76
N VAL A 131 -0.32 19.92 2.70
CA VAL A 131 0.40 19.56 1.46
C VAL A 131 0.29 18.08 1.09
N TYR A 132 -0.12 17.24 2.04
CA TYR A 132 -0.35 15.80 1.86
C TYR A 132 -1.83 15.46 1.85
N ASP A 133 -2.70 16.45 1.59
CA ASP A 133 -4.14 16.24 1.48
C ASP A 133 -4.45 15.48 0.18
N GLN A 134 -4.38 14.17 0.30
CA GLN A 134 -4.50 13.18 -0.75
C GLN A 134 -5.60 12.22 -0.35
N HIS A 135 -6.29 11.69 -1.35
CA HIS A 135 -7.46 10.85 -1.13
C HIS A 135 -7.36 9.57 -1.93
N THR A 136 -8.00 8.53 -1.41
CA THR A 136 -8.03 7.22 -2.05
C THR A 136 -9.20 7.14 -3.03
N LEU A 137 -8.92 6.68 -4.25
CA LEU A 137 -9.88 6.35 -5.29
C LEU A 137 -9.84 4.84 -5.58
N VAL A 138 -10.81 4.37 -6.37
CA VAL A 138 -10.93 2.96 -6.74
C VAL A 138 -10.86 2.82 -8.26
N ALA A 139 -10.15 1.80 -8.72
CA ALA A 139 -10.13 1.36 -10.11
C ALA A 139 -10.35 -0.15 -10.20
N THR A 140 -10.85 -0.61 -11.34
CA THR A 140 -11.11 -2.04 -11.59
C THR A 140 -10.42 -2.54 -12.84
N SER A 141 -10.10 -3.83 -12.88
CA SER A 141 -9.51 -4.49 -14.03
C SER A 141 -10.01 -5.93 -14.17
N SER A 142 -10.12 -6.42 -15.40
CA SER A 142 -10.39 -7.83 -15.71
C SER A 142 -9.17 -8.60 -16.21
N ASP A 143 -8.04 -7.91 -16.45
CA ASP A 143 -6.81 -8.47 -17.01
C ASP A 143 -5.56 -8.22 -16.16
N GLY A 144 -5.67 -7.36 -15.13
CA GLY A 144 -4.57 -6.97 -14.24
C GLY A 144 -3.49 -6.12 -14.90
N ARG A 145 -3.65 -5.75 -16.17
CA ARG A 145 -2.71 -4.96 -16.97
C ARG A 145 -3.24 -3.58 -17.29
N ARG A 146 -4.56 -3.38 -17.25
CA ARG A 146 -5.20 -2.07 -17.37
C ARG A 146 -6.28 -1.93 -16.33
N PHE A 147 -6.12 -0.95 -15.45
CA PHE A 147 -7.12 -0.55 -14.47
C PHE A 147 -7.87 0.68 -14.98
N THR A 148 -9.18 0.70 -14.75
CA THR A 148 -10.05 1.83 -15.09
C THR A 148 -10.67 2.36 -13.80
N PRO A 149 -10.44 3.64 -13.45
CA PRO A 149 -11.09 4.28 -12.31
C PRO A 149 -12.62 4.18 -12.39
N LEU A 150 -13.28 4.11 -11.24
CA LEU A 150 -14.75 4.12 -11.20
C LEU A 150 -15.30 5.42 -11.81
N ALA A 151 -16.40 5.32 -12.55
CA ALA A 151 -17.11 6.47 -13.10
C ALA A 151 -17.53 7.42 -11.97
N ASP A 152 -17.42 8.73 -12.21
CA ASP A 152 -17.62 9.82 -11.22
C ASP A 152 -16.67 9.78 -10.00
N GLY A 153 -15.84 8.74 -9.91
CA GLY A 153 -14.76 8.45 -8.96
C GLY A 153 -14.73 9.27 -7.67
N PRO A 154 -15.75 9.18 -6.79
CA PRO A 154 -15.65 9.81 -5.49
C PRO A 154 -14.49 9.15 -4.74
N ALA A 155 -13.68 9.97 -4.10
CA ALA A 155 -12.73 9.44 -3.16
C ALA A 155 -13.48 8.70 -2.04
N ILE A 156 -12.90 7.60 -1.56
CA ILE A 156 -13.55 6.70 -0.60
C ILE A 156 -13.05 6.89 0.83
N SER A 157 -11.86 7.46 1.01
CA SER A 157 -11.21 7.63 2.31
C SER A 157 -9.96 8.53 2.16
N PRO A 158 -9.28 8.89 3.26
CA PRO A 158 -7.96 9.50 3.16
C PRO A 158 -6.97 8.57 2.45
N SER A 159 -5.83 9.11 2.02
CA SER A 159 -4.80 8.36 1.30
C SER A 159 -4.29 7.11 2.06
N TYR A 160 -3.65 6.22 1.29
CA TYR A 160 -3.00 5.02 1.78
C TYR A 160 -3.93 3.98 2.40
N HIS A 161 -5.13 3.84 1.81
CA HIS A 161 -6.10 2.83 2.19
C HIS A 161 -5.55 1.41 2.00
N ARG A 162 -5.59 0.60 3.06
CA ARG A 162 -5.48 -0.86 2.98
C ARG A 162 -6.80 -1.51 3.32
N GLY A 163 -7.38 -2.23 2.37
CA GLY A 163 -8.67 -2.84 2.61
C GLY A 163 -8.57 -4.28 3.14
N PHE A 164 -9.60 -4.70 3.88
CA PHE A 164 -9.75 -6.06 4.36
C PHE A 164 -11.24 -6.39 4.53
N ALA A 165 -11.61 -7.66 4.43
CA ALA A 165 -13.00 -8.10 4.63
C ALA A 165 -13.18 -8.68 6.03
N TRP A 166 -14.27 -8.31 6.70
CA TRP A 166 -14.64 -8.86 8.01
C TRP A 166 -16.15 -8.83 8.21
N ASP A 167 -16.73 -9.94 8.69
CA ASP A 167 -18.15 -10.06 9.08
C ASP A 167 -19.16 -9.49 8.04
N GLY A 168 -18.92 -9.79 6.76
CA GLY A 168 -19.79 -9.34 5.66
C GLY A 168 -19.60 -7.88 5.23
N TRP A 169 -18.65 -7.17 5.81
CA TRP A 169 -18.29 -5.80 5.46
C TRP A 169 -16.89 -5.72 4.83
N TRP A 170 -16.69 -4.68 4.03
CA TRP A 170 -15.39 -4.25 3.56
C TRP A 170 -14.88 -3.13 4.44
N TYR A 171 -13.73 -3.30 5.04
CA TYR A 171 -13.08 -2.28 5.85
C TYR A 171 -11.88 -1.72 5.11
N GLY A 172 -11.48 -0.52 5.52
CA GLY A 172 -10.25 0.14 5.11
C GLY A 172 -9.54 0.74 6.31
N LEU A 173 -8.21 0.64 6.30
CA LEU A 173 -7.34 1.39 7.20
C LEU A 173 -6.52 2.37 6.37
N SER A 174 -6.90 3.65 6.44
CA SER A 174 -6.16 4.74 5.80
C SER A 174 -5.18 5.35 6.78
N MET A 175 -4.15 6.02 6.26
CA MET A 175 -3.23 6.76 7.12
C MET A 175 -4.04 7.82 7.93
N PRO A 176 -3.68 8.09 9.20
CA PRO A 176 -2.58 7.47 9.92
C PRO A 176 -3.03 6.16 10.54
N SER A 177 -4.32 6.06 10.85
CA SER A 177 -4.99 4.82 11.20
C SER A 177 -6.51 4.98 11.22
N GLN A 178 -7.03 5.76 10.28
CA GLN A 178 -8.46 6.00 10.14
C GLN A 178 -9.14 4.74 9.63
N LEU A 179 -10.03 4.16 10.44
CA LEU A 179 -10.91 3.08 9.98
C LEU A 179 -12.07 3.65 9.18
N VAL A 180 -12.39 2.95 8.10
CA VAL A 180 -13.61 3.15 7.31
C VAL A 180 -14.21 1.79 6.99
N ARG A 181 -15.51 1.74 6.66
CA ARG A 181 -16.15 0.52 6.14
C ARG A 181 -17.17 0.79 5.06
N SER A 182 -17.41 -0.18 4.19
CA SER A 182 -18.39 -0.14 3.12
C SER A 182 -19.08 -1.50 2.98
N ALA A 183 -20.32 -1.49 2.50
CA ALA A 183 -21.06 -2.71 2.18
C ALA A 183 -20.55 -3.39 0.90
N ASP A 184 -20.04 -2.63 -0.07
CA ASP A 184 -19.60 -3.14 -1.39
C ASP A 184 -18.07 -3.10 -1.59
N GLY A 185 -17.37 -2.38 -0.72
CA GLY A 185 -15.93 -2.17 -0.74
C GLY A 185 -15.43 -1.27 -1.88
N ALA A 186 -16.32 -0.62 -2.62
CA ALA A 186 -16.02 0.23 -3.77
C ALA A 186 -16.51 1.67 -3.55
N THR A 187 -17.62 1.85 -2.84
CA THR A 187 -18.26 3.16 -2.63
C THR A 187 -18.85 3.26 -1.23
N GLY A 188 -19.39 4.43 -0.86
CA GLY A 188 -20.24 4.57 0.32
C GLY A 188 -19.55 4.23 1.65
N TYR A 189 -18.27 4.54 1.77
CA TYR A 189 -17.52 4.24 2.99
C TYR A 189 -17.97 5.14 4.16
N GLU A 190 -18.31 4.50 5.27
CA GLU A 190 -18.63 5.10 6.56
C GLU A 190 -17.34 5.29 7.38
N TYR A 191 -17.23 6.42 8.08
CA TYR A 191 -16.09 6.71 8.96
C TYR A 191 -16.23 6.06 10.32
N GLY A 192 -15.14 5.44 10.76
CA GLY A 192 -14.98 4.85 12.08
C GLY A 192 -14.03 5.63 12.99
N PRO A 193 -13.56 5.00 14.07
CA PRO A 193 -12.53 5.57 14.91
C PRO A 193 -11.17 5.55 14.21
N THR A 194 -10.26 6.39 14.70
CA THR A 194 -8.83 6.25 14.45
C THR A 194 -8.27 5.23 15.44
N LEU A 195 -7.57 4.18 14.97
CA LEU A 195 -7.11 3.10 15.85
C LEU A 195 -5.98 3.55 16.79
N PHE A 196 -5.07 4.40 16.32
CA PHE A 196 -3.94 4.88 17.10
C PHE A 196 -4.01 6.40 17.25
N ASP A 197 -3.77 6.89 18.47
CA ASP A 197 -3.56 8.32 18.73
C ASP A 197 -2.11 8.70 18.39
N ASP A 198 -1.75 8.52 17.12
CA ASP A 198 -0.40 8.80 16.62
C ASP A 198 -0.47 9.34 15.17
N PRO A 199 -0.27 10.65 14.96
CA PRO A 199 -0.31 11.25 13.64
C PRO A 199 0.92 10.91 12.77
N GLU A 200 1.97 10.35 13.36
CA GLU A 200 3.21 10.05 12.65
C GLU A 200 3.24 8.65 12.04
N ILE A 201 2.22 7.82 12.27
CA ILE A 201 2.07 6.53 11.58
C ILE A 201 1.95 6.75 10.06
N ARG A 202 2.72 5.99 9.29
CA ARG A 202 2.71 5.96 7.81
C ARG A 202 1.74 4.91 7.29
N HIS A 203 1.96 4.46 6.06
CA HIS A 203 1.34 3.30 5.46
C HIS A 203 1.25 2.13 6.43
N SER A 204 0.08 1.51 6.46
CA SER A 204 -0.12 0.23 7.11
C SER A 204 -0.10 -0.90 6.09
N GLY A 205 0.13 -2.11 6.57
CA GLY A 205 -0.22 -3.38 5.95
C GLY A 205 -1.14 -4.12 6.90
N VAL A 206 -2.16 -4.82 6.38
CA VAL A 206 -3.18 -5.46 7.21
C VAL A 206 -3.41 -6.91 6.80
N LEU A 207 -3.72 -7.75 7.78
CA LEU A 207 -4.13 -9.14 7.57
C LEU A 207 -5.19 -9.52 8.61
N VAL A 208 -6.27 -10.14 8.17
CA VAL A 208 -7.23 -10.78 9.07
C VAL A 208 -6.75 -12.20 9.36
N ASP A 209 -6.47 -12.49 10.62
CA ASP A 209 -5.99 -13.78 11.12
C ASP A 209 -6.95 -14.30 12.20
N GLY A 210 -7.85 -15.20 11.80
CA GLY A 210 -8.99 -15.59 12.64
C GLY A 210 -9.88 -14.37 12.93
N ASN A 211 -9.99 -13.98 14.20
CA ASN A 211 -10.70 -12.77 14.64
C ASN A 211 -9.78 -11.60 14.96
N ARG A 212 -8.52 -11.63 14.54
CA ARG A 212 -7.56 -10.56 14.79
C ARG A 212 -7.25 -9.83 13.48
N LEU A 213 -7.34 -8.51 13.50
CA LEU A 213 -6.69 -7.68 12.49
C LEU A 213 -5.27 -7.45 12.95
N ARG A 214 -4.31 -8.00 12.24
CA ARG A 214 -2.88 -7.71 12.42
C ARG A 214 -2.54 -6.51 11.55
N ILE A 215 -1.83 -5.55 12.12
CA ILE A 215 -1.53 -4.26 11.50
C ILE A 215 -0.02 -4.04 11.61
N TRP A 216 0.65 -3.99 10.47
CA TRP A 216 2.05 -3.60 10.37
C TRP A 216 2.13 -2.16 9.91
N PHE A 217 3.02 -1.36 10.49
CA PHE A 217 3.16 0.04 10.12
C PHE A 217 4.56 0.56 10.48
N THR A 218 4.89 1.74 9.97
CA THR A 218 6.09 2.49 10.36
C THR A 218 5.70 3.88 10.84
N ARG A 219 6.64 4.61 11.44
CA ARG A 219 6.41 5.95 11.98
C ARG A 219 7.43 6.92 11.41
N ALA A 220 6.96 8.06 10.92
CA ALA A 220 7.85 9.16 10.57
C ALA A 220 8.55 9.69 11.84
N GLY A 221 9.79 10.14 11.70
CA GLY A 221 10.63 10.61 12.81
C GLY A 221 11.36 9.52 13.59
N ASP A 222 11.01 8.24 13.41
CA ASP A 222 11.76 7.14 14.00
C ASP A 222 13.17 7.00 13.38
N ALA A 223 14.14 6.53 14.17
CA ALA A 223 15.54 6.36 13.77
C ALA A 223 16.15 5.08 14.39
N PRO A 224 16.39 4.00 13.62
CA PRO A 224 15.98 3.86 12.23
C PRO A 224 14.46 3.74 12.13
N GLU A 225 13.91 4.10 10.97
CA GLU A 225 12.51 3.81 10.69
C GLU A 225 12.36 2.29 10.52
N ARG A 226 11.43 1.70 11.27
CA ARG A 226 11.30 0.26 11.47
C ARG A 226 9.84 -0.16 11.36
N ILE A 227 9.61 -1.41 11.02
CA ILE A 227 8.27 -2.01 10.95
C ILE A 227 7.88 -2.47 12.34
N LEU A 228 6.77 -1.91 12.82
CA LEU A 228 6.06 -2.28 14.02
C LEU A 228 4.84 -3.13 13.66
N GLU A 229 4.34 -3.90 14.61
CA GLU A 229 3.10 -4.64 14.51
C GLU A 229 2.25 -4.43 15.77
N ALA A 230 0.94 -4.25 15.58
CA ALA A 230 -0.06 -4.38 16.62
C ALA A 230 -1.22 -5.24 16.10
N TRP A 231 -2.11 -5.67 16.99
CA TRP A 231 -3.34 -6.33 16.58
C TRP A 231 -4.57 -5.77 17.28
N VAL A 232 -5.73 -5.95 16.63
CA VAL A 232 -7.06 -5.56 17.11
C VAL A 232 -7.94 -6.81 17.14
N ASP A 233 -8.72 -7.01 18.20
CA ASP A 233 -9.79 -8.03 18.20
C ASP A 233 -10.99 -7.49 17.41
N LEU A 234 -11.33 -8.16 16.32
CA LEU A 234 -12.38 -7.74 15.38
C LEU A 234 -13.79 -8.08 15.87
N ARG A 235 -13.95 -8.75 17.01
CA ARG A 235 -15.28 -9.07 17.55
C ARG A 235 -15.95 -7.85 18.16
N GLY A 236 -17.27 -7.82 18.10
CA GLY A 236 -18.07 -6.76 18.72
C GLY A 236 -18.20 -5.53 17.82
N ASP A 237 -18.45 -4.38 18.43
CA ASP A 237 -18.67 -3.13 17.70
C ASP A 237 -17.34 -2.56 17.21
N TRP A 238 -17.21 -2.44 15.89
CA TRP A 238 -16.05 -1.87 15.23
C TRP A 238 -15.73 -0.42 15.62
N MET A 239 -16.73 0.32 16.14
CA MET A 239 -16.53 1.65 16.69
C MET A 239 -15.73 1.66 18.00
N THR A 240 -15.54 0.50 18.61
CA THR A 240 -14.87 0.33 19.92
C THR A 240 -13.57 -0.47 19.82
N TRP A 241 -13.15 -0.84 18.62
CA TRP A 241 -11.91 -1.56 18.39
C TRP A 241 -10.70 -0.77 18.87
N THR A 242 -9.83 -1.43 19.63
CA THR A 242 -8.60 -0.86 20.15
C THR A 242 -7.41 -1.76 19.81
N PRO A 243 -6.29 -1.19 19.35
CA PRO A 243 -5.09 -1.97 19.08
C PRO A 243 -4.35 -2.30 20.38
N THR A 244 -3.57 -3.36 20.34
CA THR A 244 -2.55 -3.61 21.37
C THR A 244 -1.39 -2.62 21.26
N GLU A 245 -0.54 -2.62 22.29
CA GLU A 245 0.76 -1.93 22.21
C GLU A 245 1.57 -2.47 21.02
N PRO A 246 2.16 -1.59 20.18
CA PRO A 246 2.98 -2.01 19.06
C PRO A 246 4.28 -2.69 19.50
N VAL A 247 4.66 -3.75 18.80
CA VAL A 247 5.93 -4.44 18.96
C VAL A 247 6.77 -4.32 17.69
N GLU A 248 8.08 -4.25 17.83
CA GLU A 248 8.96 -4.19 16.67
C GLU A 248 9.10 -5.55 16.00
N VAL A 249 8.94 -5.58 14.67
CA VAL A 249 9.06 -6.78 13.83
C VAL A 249 10.32 -6.76 12.97
N LEU A 250 10.59 -5.63 12.33
CA LEU A 250 11.69 -5.53 11.36
C LEU A 250 12.39 -4.17 11.46
N ARG A 251 13.72 -4.18 11.44
CA ARG A 251 14.58 -3.01 11.24
C ARG A 251 15.58 -3.29 10.12
N PRO A 252 16.17 -2.26 9.48
CA PRO A 252 17.24 -2.45 8.50
C PRO A 252 18.42 -3.22 9.10
N VAL A 253 18.88 -4.26 8.42
CA VAL A 253 20.08 -5.05 8.75
C VAL A 253 20.94 -5.33 7.52
N GLU A 254 20.37 -5.27 6.32
CA GLU A 254 21.08 -5.46 5.07
C GLU A 254 21.50 -4.12 4.43
N PRO A 255 22.61 -4.07 3.67
CA PRO A 255 23.03 -2.85 2.99
C PRO A 255 21.97 -2.27 2.02
N TRP A 256 21.24 -3.15 1.32
CA TRP A 256 20.18 -2.72 0.40
C TRP A 256 18.93 -2.20 1.12
N GLU A 257 18.77 -2.50 2.42
CA GLU A 257 17.75 -1.90 3.28
C GLU A 257 18.19 -0.53 3.83
N GLY A 258 19.46 -0.14 3.60
CA GLY A 258 20.05 1.09 4.10
C GLY A 258 20.66 0.96 5.50
N ALA A 259 20.98 -0.25 5.98
CA ALA A 259 21.52 -0.48 7.33
C ALA A 259 22.86 0.24 7.59
N ASP A 260 23.62 0.51 6.54
CA ASP A 260 24.89 1.22 6.49
C ASP A 260 24.73 2.76 6.32
N ARG A 261 23.49 3.26 6.27
CA ARG A 261 23.18 4.69 6.31
C ARG A 261 23.13 5.22 7.77
N PRO A 262 23.35 6.53 7.98
CA PRO A 262 23.21 7.13 9.30
C PRO A 262 21.84 6.84 9.93
N VAL A 263 21.84 6.57 11.24
CA VAL A 263 20.63 6.41 12.03
C VAL A 263 20.12 7.80 12.41
N GLU A 264 19.24 8.35 11.57
CA GLU A 264 18.68 9.69 11.71
C GLU A 264 17.16 9.66 11.58
N PRO A 265 16.42 10.59 12.25
CA PRO A 265 14.97 10.69 12.12
C PRO A 265 14.52 10.84 10.66
N THR A 266 13.56 10.03 10.22
CA THR A 266 13.04 10.13 8.85
C THR A 266 11.99 11.24 8.71
N VAL A 267 12.09 12.03 7.64
CA VAL A 267 11.13 13.11 7.35
C VAL A 267 9.88 12.53 6.69
N ARG A 268 8.70 13.05 7.05
CA ARG A 268 7.43 12.70 6.41
C ARG A 268 7.43 13.06 4.91
N GLY A 269 6.80 12.22 4.10
CA GLY A 269 6.81 12.32 2.64
C GLY A 269 7.92 11.49 1.97
N PRO A 270 8.23 11.78 0.69
CA PRO A 270 9.15 10.99 -0.11
C PRO A 270 10.59 11.12 0.40
N ALA A 271 11.36 10.05 0.23
CA ALA A 271 12.80 10.10 0.43
C ALA A 271 13.52 10.37 -0.91
N PHE A 272 14.52 11.25 -0.86
CA PHE A 272 15.31 11.68 -2.01
C PHE A 272 16.71 11.06 -2.04
N GLN A 273 17.07 10.33 -0.99
CA GLN A 273 18.34 9.64 -0.82
C GLN A 273 18.11 8.37 -0.02
N PRO A 274 18.94 7.32 -0.18
CA PRO A 274 18.83 6.12 0.64
C PRO A 274 18.93 6.43 2.15
N GLN A 275 18.00 5.91 2.95
CA GLN A 275 17.89 6.13 4.40
C GLN A 275 18.03 4.83 5.18
N ASN A 276 18.38 4.92 6.47
CA ASN A 276 18.28 3.79 7.38
C ASN A 276 16.82 3.61 7.82
N GLY A 277 15.98 3.11 6.90
CA GLY A 277 14.54 3.11 7.10
C GLY A 277 13.77 2.14 6.19
N LEU A 278 12.91 1.34 6.82
CA LEU A 278 11.90 0.52 6.15
C LEU A 278 10.56 1.26 6.12
N ARG A 279 9.74 1.01 5.10
CA ARG A 279 8.44 1.67 4.88
C ARG A 279 7.44 0.71 4.21
N ASP A 280 6.20 1.15 4.10
CA ASP A 280 5.15 0.56 3.26
C ASP A 280 4.98 -0.96 3.41
N PRO A 281 4.77 -1.46 4.64
CA PRO A 281 4.55 -2.88 4.84
C PRO A 281 3.30 -3.34 4.07
N PHE A 282 3.40 -4.49 3.44
CA PHE A 282 2.31 -5.20 2.80
C PHE A 282 2.41 -6.68 3.16
N VAL A 283 1.34 -7.23 3.71
CA VAL A 283 1.31 -8.65 4.10
C VAL A 283 0.54 -9.44 3.07
N PHE A 284 1.17 -10.52 2.60
CA PHE A 284 0.62 -11.44 1.64
C PHE A 284 0.51 -12.83 2.29
N ASP A 285 -0.69 -13.40 2.28
CA ASP A 285 -0.97 -14.76 2.73
C ASP A 285 -1.40 -15.59 1.51
N ASP A 286 -0.60 -16.59 1.15
CA ASP A 286 -0.89 -17.50 0.03
C ASP A 286 -1.62 -18.79 0.49
N GLY A 287 -2.10 -18.82 1.74
CA GLY A 287 -2.75 -19.97 2.36
C GLY A 287 -1.78 -21.04 2.88
N GLU A 288 -0.55 -21.09 2.37
CA GLU A 288 0.51 -21.98 2.86
C GLU A 288 1.58 -21.22 3.64
N GLU A 289 1.95 -20.03 3.16
CA GLU A 289 3.01 -19.21 3.71
C GLU A 289 2.58 -17.74 3.75
N ARG A 290 3.10 -17.03 4.76
CA ARG A 290 2.90 -15.59 4.91
C ARG A 290 4.18 -14.84 4.64
N TRP A 291 4.06 -13.73 3.95
CA TRP A 291 5.17 -12.90 3.49
C TRP A 291 4.90 -11.45 3.85
N LEU A 292 5.94 -10.76 4.32
CA LEU A 292 5.94 -9.32 4.53
C LEU A 292 6.80 -8.68 3.45
N PHE A 293 6.14 -7.98 2.53
CA PHE A 293 6.76 -7.07 1.57
C PHE A 293 6.88 -5.68 2.18
N TYR A 294 7.89 -4.93 1.79
CA TYR A 294 8.13 -3.58 2.30
C TYR A 294 9.02 -2.78 1.37
N ALA A 295 8.91 -1.45 1.44
CA ALA A 295 9.89 -0.54 0.87
C ALA A 295 11.12 -0.44 1.79
N ALA A 296 12.30 -0.42 1.20
CA ALA A 296 13.58 -0.43 1.89
C ALA A 296 14.42 0.79 1.50
N ALA A 297 15.37 1.14 2.36
CA ALA A 297 16.24 2.29 2.21
C ALA A 297 15.52 3.62 1.93
N GLY A 298 14.31 3.80 2.46
CA GLY A 298 13.47 4.95 2.10
C GLY A 298 12.98 4.93 0.65
N GLU A 299 12.33 3.86 0.21
CA GLU A 299 11.71 3.74 -1.13
C GLU A 299 12.72 3.59 -2.29
N PHE A 300 13.94 3.11 -2.00
CA PHE A 300 14.97 2.81 -3.01
C PHE A 300 15.05 1.33 -3.39
N ALA A 301 14.31 0.48 -2.70
CA ALA A 301 14.12 -0.92 -3.07
C ALA A 301 12.80 -1.45 -2.50
N LEU A 302 12.28 -2.55 -3.06
CA LEU A 302 11.29 -3.38 -2.39
C LEU A 302 11.94 -4.68 -1.94
N GLY A 303 11.66 -5.07 -0.70
CA GLY A 303 12.12 -6.30 -0.08
C GLY A 303 10.97 -7.21 0.32
N VAL A 304 11.31 -8.47 0.61
CA VAL A 304 10.39 -9.46 1.18
C VAL A 304 11.09 -10.29 2.24
N THR A 305 10.34 -10.69 3.28
CA THR A 305 10.75 -11.71 4.22
C THR A 305 9.56 -12.59 4.59
N ARG A 306 9.83 -13.85 4.93
CA ARG A 306 8.79 -14.76 5.41
C ARG A 306 8.34 -14.35 6.82
N LEU A 307 7.05 -14.34 7.06
CA LEU A 307 6.49 -14.21 8.41
C LEU A 307 6.40 -15.60 9.06
N PRO A 308 6.54 -15.71 10.39
CA PRO A 308 6.25 -16.96 11.10
C PRO A 308 4.84 -17.46 10.79
N ASP A 309 4.68 -18.78 10.76
CA ASP A 309 3.37 -19.40 10.58
C ASP A 309 2.39 -18.90 11.67
N PRO A 310 1.08 -18.81 11.38
CA PRO A 310 0.08 -18.47 12.38
C PRO A 310 0.24 -19.31 13.65
N SER A 311 0.27 -18.64 14.81
CA SER A 311 0.28 -19.29 16.14
C SER A 311 -1.08 -19.84 16.52
#